data_AF-A0A1C5INQ9-F1
#
_entry.id   AF-A0A1C5INQ9-F1
#
_cell.length_a   1.000
_cell.length_b   1.000
_cell.length_c   1.000
_cell.angle_alpha   90.00
_cell.angle_beta   90.00
_cell.angle_gamma   90.00
#
_symmetry.space_group_name_H-M   'P 1'
#
loop_
_entity.id
_entity.type
_entity.pdbx_description
1 polymer ?
#
loop_
_entity_poly.entity_id
_entity_poly.type
_entity_poly.pdbx_seq_one_letter_code
_entity_poly.pdbx_strand_id
1 'polypeptide(L)'
;MMGDRSTSPADLVFDGLTNRELMVEHFPMLLSSGIPDIGLTVHSHFLTVLATAGQSQGYSAVAECPIWWARDNGLGDVRGDSVWFEKHSGEASLAFEFERFERGDEGKLRGKVENLAIASTATPSLKLCVLIYWVRSGSAPRSMDAIIATYREGFRRRGSDVAPARTPLMIIKCVMRPAPDSERLVFGEFLRDERNERLALGRA
;
A
#
# COMPACT_ATOMS: atom_id res chain seq x y z
N MET A 1 -27.86 0.15 -23.32
CA MET A 1 -26.95 1.28 -23.05
C MET A 1 -26.64 1.25 -21.56
N MET A 2 -25.71 0.37 -21.16
CA MET A 2 -25.21 0.29 -19.78
C MET A 2 -24.12 1.34 -19.64
N GLY A 3 -24.35 2.33 -18.79
CA GLY A 3 -23.29 3.26 -18.40
C GLY A 3 -22.22 2.48 -17.68
N ASP A 4 -21.05 2.38 -18.30
CA ASP A 4 -19.81 1.92 -17.67
C ASP A 4 -19.52 2.87 -16.50
N ARG A 5 -19.92 2.48 -15.29
CA ARG A 5 -19.41 3.15 -14.09
C ARG A 5 -17.97 2.71 -14.00
N SER A 6 -17.04 3.55 -14.45
CA SER A 6 -15.63 3.32 -14.25
C SER A 6 -15.39 3.07 -12.75
N THR A 7 -15.17 1.81 -12.36
CA THR A 7 -14.85 1.44 -10.98
C THR A 7 -13.60 2.21 -10.59
N SER A 8 -13.62 2.87 -9.42
CA SER A 8 -12.46 3.68 -9.03
C SER A 8 -11.25 2.77 -8.80
N PRO A 9 -10.01 3.22 -9.08
CA PRO A 9 -8.81 2.44 -8.78
C PRO A 9 -8.74 1.99 -7.30
N ALA A 10 -9.29 2.78 -6.38
CA ALA A 10 -9.32 2.44 -4.97
C ALA A 10 -10.27 1.29 -4.65
N ASP A 11 -11.43 1.23 -5.32
CA ASP A 11 -12.39 0.14 -5.15
C ASP A 11 -11.83 -1.16 -5.74
N LEU A 12 -11.19 -1.09 -6.93
CA LEU A 12 -10.51 -2.24 -7.54
C LEU A 12 -9.44 -2.84 -6.63
N VAL A 13 -8.63 -1.98 -6.01
CA VAL A 13 -7.60 -2.42 -5.04
C VAL A 13 -8.23 -3.05 -3.81
N PHE A 14 -9.24 -2.40 -3.22
CA PHE A 14 -9.87 -2.90 -2.00
C PHE A 14 -10.58 -4.23 -2.24
N ASP A 15 -11.33 -4.35 -3.34
CA ASP A 15 -12.01 -5.57 -3.74
C ASP A 15 -11.00 -6.68 -4.01
N GLY A 16 -9.89 -6.40 -4.69
CA GLY A 16 -8.83 -7.39 -4.94
C GLY A 16 -8.18 -7.91 -3.66
N LEU A 17 -7.88 -7.01 -2.71
CA LEU A 17 -7.27 -7.36 -1.42
C LEU A 17 -8.21 -8.08 -0.46
N THR A 18 -9.51 -7.85 -0.58
CA THR A 18 -10.53 -8.47 0.28
C THR A 18 -11.26 -9.63 -0.39
N ASN A 19 -10.86 -10.00 -1.63
CA ASN A 19 -11.44 -11.10 -2.36
C ASN A 19 -11.17 -12.44 -1.65
N ARG A 20 -12.21 -12.96 -0.99
CA ARG A 20 -12.11 -14.21 -0.23
C ARG A 20 -11.86 -15.42 -1.10
N GLU A 21 -12.42 -15.48 -2.31
CA GLU A 21 -12.24 -16.62 -3.22
C GLU A 21 -10.78 -16.74 -3.63
N LEU A 22 -10.17 -15.62 -4.02
CA LEU A 22 -8.73 -15.53 -4.35
C LEU A 22 -7.85 -15.96 -3.17
N MET A 23 -8.21 -15.54 -1.94
CA MET A 23 -7.49 -15.93 -0.73
C MET A 23 -7.64 -17.42 -0.40
N VAL A 24 -8.82 -18.00 -0.59
CA VAL A 24 -9.04 -19.44 -0.37
C VAL A 24 -8.24 -20.26 -1.37
N GLU A 25 -8.21 -19.84 -2.63
CA GLU A 25 -7.53 -20.55 -3.70
C GLU A 25 -6.01 -20.52 -3.56
N HIS A 26 -5.44 -19.33 -3.35
CA HIS A 26 -3.99 -19.15 -3.41
C HIS A 26 -3.32 -19.03 -2.05
N PHE A 27 -4.05 -18.58 -1.01
CA PHE A 27 -3.48 -18.26 0.29
C PHE A 27 -4.29 -18.84 1.48
N PRO A 28 -4.66 -20.13 1.47
CA PRO A 28 -5.47 -20.72 2.54
C PRO A 28 -4.82 -20.62 3.92
N MET A 29 -3.48 -20.54 3.97
CA MET A 29 -2.73 -20.32 5.20
C MET A 29 -2.99 -18.96 5.85
N LEU A 30 -3.30 -17.93 5.07
CA LEU A 30 -3.63 -16.59 5.58
C LEU A 30 -5.06 -16.52 6.11
N LEU A 31 -5.88 -17.55 5.90
CA LEU A 31 -7.26 -17.62 6.40
C LEU A 31 -7.44 -18.61 7.55
N SER A 32 -6.66 -19.69 7.57
CA SER A 32 -6.88 -20.81 8.51
C SER A 32 -5.65 -21.19 9.33
N SER A 33 -4.60 -21.76 8.71
CA SER A 33 -3.47 -22.36 9.44
C SER A 33 -2.50 -21.34 10.04
N GLY A 34 -2.56 -20.09 9.58
CA GLY A 34 -1.70 -18.99 9.96
C GLY A 34 -0.26 -19.12 9.46
N ILE A 35 0.45 -17.99 9.51
CA ILE A 35 1.88 -17.85 9.22
C ILE A 35 2.63 -17.33 10.45
N PRO A 36 3.89 -17.72 10.67
CA PRO A 36 4.67 -17.19 11.79
C PRO A 36 5.03 -15.71 11.55
N ASP A 37 4.96 -14.90 12.59
CA ASP A 37 5.49 -13.53 12.55
C ASP A 37 6.98 -13.50 12.92
N ILE A 38 7.79 -13.97 11.98
CA ILE A 38 9.25 -14.03 12.09
C ILE A 38 9.90 -13.39 10.87
N GLY A 39 10.90 -12.52 11.11
CA GLY A 39 11.62 -11.82 10.04
C GLY A 39 10.66 -11.09 9.09
N LEU A 40 10.81 -11.36 7.79
CA LEU A 40 9.99 -10.77 6.73
C LEU A 40 8.80 -11.66 6.30
N THR A 41 8.43 -12.67 7.10
CA THR A 41 7.43 -13.66 6.67
C THR A 41 6.09 -13.02 6.31
N VAL A 42 5.55 -12.14 7.15
CA VAL A 42 4.30 -11.42 6.88
C VAL A 42 4.44 -10.54 5.64
N HIS A 43 5.55 -9.80 5.52
CA HIS A 43 5.87 -8.95 4.38
C HIS A 43 5.82 -9.75 3.06
N SER A 44 6.58 -10.83 2.97
CA SER A 44 6.65 -11.67 1.76
C SER A 44 5.29 -12.23 1.34
N HIS A 45 4.48 -12.69 2.31
CA HIS A 45 3.12 -13.16 2.01
C HIS A 45 2.24 -12.03 1.50
N PHE A 46 2.31 -10.86 2.12
CA PHE A 46 1.51 -9.71 1.71
C PHE A 46 1.88 -9.20 0.32
N LEU A 47 3.16 -9.17 -0.03
CA LEU A 47 3.59 -8.79 -1.38
C LEU A 47 3.13 -9.80 -2.43
N THR A 48 3.13 -11.08 -2.08
CA THR A 48 2.61 -12.14 -2.96
C THR A 48 1.09 -11.99 -3.17
N VAL A 49 0.37 -11.65 -2.10
CA VAL A 49 -1.06 -11.29 -2.16
C VAL A 49 -1.29 -10.09 -3.07
N LEU A 50 -0.52 -9.01 -2.92
CA LEU A 50 -0.63 -7.82 -3.76
C LEU A 50 -0.37 -8.14 -5.24
N ALA A 51 0.67 -8.92 -5.53
CA ALA A 51 0.95 -9.34 -6.90
C ALA A 51 -0.21 -10.17 -7.50
N THR A 52 -0.75 -11.10 -6.72
CA THR A 52 -1.84 -11.98 -7.17
C THR A 52 -3.14 -11.20 -7.36
N ALA A 53 -3.49 -10.30 -6.45
CA ALA A 53 -4.63 -9.42 -6.55
C ALA A 53 -4.53 -8.49 -7.77
N GLY A 54 -3.35 -7.92 -8.04
CA GLY A 54 -3.16 -7.09 -9.24
C GLY A 54 -3.33 -7.90 -10.53
N GLN A 55 -2.77 -9.11 -10.57
CA GLN A 55 -2.88 -9.98 -11.73
C GLN A 55 -4.32 -10.43 -12.00
N SER A 56 -5.09 -10.76 -10.96
CA SER A 56 -6.51 -11.13 -11.10
C SER A 56 -7.37 -9.96 -11.56
N GLN A 57 -6.99 -8.72 -11.21
CA GLN A 57 -7.62 -7.49 -11.69
C GLN A 57 -7.12 -7.02 -13.07
N GLY A 58 -6.31 -7.83 -13.75
CA GLY A 58 -5.87 -7.52 -15.12
C GLY A 58 -4.62 -6.65 -15.23
N TYR A 59 -3.94 -6.33 -14.12
CA TYR A 59 -2.66 -5.63 -14.13
C TYR A 59 -1.47 -6.59 -14.31
N SER A 60 -0.33 -6.05 -14.71
CA SER A 60 0.97 -6.70 -14.48
C SER A 60 1.52 -6.18 -13.15
N ALA A 61 1.46 -7.00 -12.11
CA ALA A 61 1.87 -6.59 -10.76
C ALA A 61 3.25 -7.15 -10.40
N VAL A 62 4.13 -6.29 -9.90
CA VAL A 62 5.52 -6.61 -9.55
C VAL A 62 5.75 -6.24 -8.08
N ALA A 63 6.36 -7.14 -7.32
CA ALA A 63 6.78 -6.89 -5.94
C ALA A 63 8.17 -6.25 -5.91
N GLU A 64 8.46 -5.46 -4.86
CA GLU A 64 9.79 -4.86 -4.63
C GLU A 64 10.32 -4.12 -5.88
N CYS A 65 9.42 -3.36 -6.52
CA CYS A 65 9.66 -2.75 -7.81
C CYS A 65 10.21 -1.33 -7.63
N PRO A 66 11.37 -0.99 -8.24
CA PRO A 66 11.81 0.39 -8.24
C PRO A 66 10.78 1.22 -9.00
N ILE A 67 10.18 2.19 -8.31
CA ILE A 67 9.14 3.03 -8.93
C ILE A 67 9.78 3.94 -9.98
N TRP A 68 11.06 4.28 -9.77
CA TRP A 68 11.82 5.10 -10.68
C TRP A 68 12.99 4.33 -11.30
N TRP A 69 12.84 4.10 -12.60
CA TRP A 69 13.88 3.64 -13.50
C TRP A 69 14.96 4.73 -13.61
N ALA A 70 16.02 4.57 -12.81
CA ALA A 70 17.36 5.06 -13.13
C ALA A 70 17.53 6.57 -13.38
N ARG A 71 17.10 7.42 -12.44
CA ARG A 71 17.65 8.78 -12.34
C ARG A 71 18.16 9.00 -10.93
N ASP A 72 19.37 9.53 -10.84
CA ASP A 72 19.93 9.99 -9.59
C ASP A 72 19.44 11.43 -9.37
N ASN A 73 18.50 11.62 -8.45
CA ASN A 73 18.08 12.94 -7.96
C ASN A 73 18.59 13.24 -6.55
N GLY A 74 19.54 12.45 -6.04
CA GLY A 74 20.03 12.59 -4.66
C GLY A 74 19.03 12.18 -3.58
N LEU A 75 17.80 11.75 -3.91
CA LEU A 75 16.80 11.31 -2.92
C LEU A 75 17.01 9.86 -2.44
N GLY A 76 17.79 9.07 -3.21
CA GLY A 76 18.12 7.66 -2.93
C GLY A 76 17.29 6.67 -3.75
N ASP A 77 17.55 5.37 -3.55
CA ASP A 77 16.76 4.30 -4.17
C ASP A 77 15.37 4.24 -3.51
N VAL A 78 14.33 4.52 -4.30
CA VAL A 78 12.92 4.41 -3.88
C VAL A 78 12.30 3.23 -4.59
N ARG A 79 12.05 2.18 -3.81
CA ARG A 79 11.46 0.92 -4.22
C ARG A 79 10.11 0.78 -3.55
N GLY A 80 9.07 0.69 -4.36
CA GLY A 80 7.74 0.37 -3.87
C GLY A 80 7.67 -1.11 -3.55
N ASP A 81 7.02 -1.44 -2.45
CA ASP A 81 6.78 -2.83 -2.07
C ASP A 81 5.95 -3.56 -3.13
N SER A 82 5.08 -2.85 -3.86
CA SER A 82 4.54 -3.33 -5.13
C SER A 82 4.23 -2.19 -6.11
N VAL A 83 4.32 -2.47 -7.41
CA VAL A 83 3.87 -1.58 -8.49
C VAL A 83 3.04 -2.37 -9.48
N TRP A 84 1.87 -1.83 -9.83
CA TRP A 84 0.98 -2.43 -10.83
C TRP A 84 1.01 -1.62 -12.11
N PHE A 85 1.22 -2.31 -13.22
CA PHE A 85 1.36 -1.75 -14.55
C PHE A 85 0.14 -2.11 -15.41
N GLU A 86 -0.31 -1.16 -16.21
CA GLU A 86 -1.33 -1.40 -17.24
C GLU A 86 -0.75 -2.36 -18.30
N LYS A 87 -1.40 -3.49 -18.57
CA LYS A 87 -0.84 -4.54 -19.46
C LYS A 87 -0.61 -4.05 -20.89
N HIS A 88 -1.45 -3.14 -21.38
CA HIS A 88 -1.39 -2.68 -22.76
C HIS A 88 -0.32 -1.61 -23.00
N SER A 89 -0.17 -0.65 -22.08
CA SER A 89 0.81 0.43 -22.22
C SER A 89 2.14 0.12 -21.54
N GLY A 90 2.16 -0.79 -20.57
CA GLY A 90 3.32 -1.05 -19.70
C GLY A 90 3.60 0.08 -18.71
N GLU A 91 2.71 1.07 -18.60
CA GLU A 91 2.89 2.20 -17.69
C GLU A 91 2.53 1.84 -16.25
N ALA A 92 3.33 2.33 -15.30
CA ALA A 92 3.02 2.20 -13.88
C ALA A 92 1.75 2.99 -13.57
N SER A 93 0.75 2.32 -12.98
CA SER A 93 -0.56 2.92 -12.69
C SER A 93 -0.87 2.93 -11.20
N LEU A 94 -0.35 1.99 -10.41
CA LEU A 94 -0.53 1.97 -8.96
C LEU A 94 0.80 1.65 -8.26
N ALA A 95 1.04 2.31 -7.13
CA ALA A 95 2.22 2.08 -6.30
C ALA A 95 1.80 1.81 -4.86
N PHE A 96 2.43 0.82 -4.24
CA PHE A 96 2.08 0.30 -2.92
C PHE A 96 3.28 0.35 -1.99
N GLU A 97 3.02 0.70 -0.75
CA GLU A 97 3.92 0.52 0.38
C GLU A 97 3.18 -0.28 1.44
N PHE A 98 3.86 -1.26 2.02
CA PHE A 98 3.40 -2.15 3.07
C PHE A 98 4.33 -2.05 4.28
N GLU A 99 3.77 -1.89 5.47
CA GLU A 99 4.58 -1.73 6.67
C GLU A 99 3.93 -2.38 7.90
N ARG A 100 4.75 -2.95 8.78
CA ARG A 100 4.29 -3.34 10.10
C ARG A 100 4.20 -2.08 10.97
N PHE A 101 3.07 -1.88 11.62
CA PHE A 101 2.94 -0.82 12.61
C PHE A 101 2.93 -1.37 14.03
N GLU A 102 3.88 -0.92 14.83
CA GLU A 102 3.85 -1.01 16.29
C GLU A 102 3.80 0.38 16.91
N ARG A 103 3.39 0.47 18.19
CA ARG A 103 3.32 1.76 18.88
C ARG A 103 4.72 2.41 18.90
N GLY A 104 4.84 3.59 18.29
CA GLY A 104 6.10 4.32 18.14
C GLY A 104 6.69 4.26 16.72
N ASP A 105 6.12 3.46 15.81
CA ASP A 105 6.58 3.31 14.42
C ASP A 105 6.02 4.37 13.46
N GLU A 106 5.47 5.48 13.97
CA GLU A 106 4.96 6.57 13.13
C GLU A 106 6.03 7.09 12.15
N GLY A 107 7.31 7.05 12.53
CA GLY A 107 8.43 7.40 11.65
C GLY A 107 8.61 6.44 10.47
N LYS A 108 8.34 5.14 10.63
CA LYS A 108 8.40 4.15 9.55
C LYS A 108 7.27 4.39 8.55
N LEU A 109 6.04 4.56 9.05
CA LEU A 109 4.90 4.90 8.21
C LEU A 109 5.11 6.21 7.45
N ARG A 110 5.71 7.23 8.10
CA ARG A 110 6.10 8.46 7.42
C ARG A 110 7.07 8.19 6.27
N GLY A 111 8.13 7.41 6.49
CA GLY A 111 9.09 7.08 5.43
C GLY A 111 8.43 6.38 4.23
N LYS A 112 7.47 5.49 4.48
CA LYS A 112 6.66 4.82 3.45
C LYS A 112 5.78 5.80 2.68
N VAL A 113 5.10 6.71 3.37
CA VAL A 113 4.32 7.79 2.72
C VAL A 113 5.20 8.74 1.91
N GLU A 114 6.38 9.09 2.41
CA GLU A 114 7.37 9.89 1.67
C GLU A 114 7.83 9.19 0.39
N ASN A 115 8.06 7.87 0.41
CA ASN A 115 8.36 7.11 -0.80
C ASN A 115 7.21 7.17 -1.82
N LEU A 116 5.96 7.02 -1.37
CA LEU A 116 4.78 7.16 -2.25
C LEU A 116 4.63 8.59 -2.80
N ALA A 117 5.03 9.62 -2.05
CA ALA A 117 5.02 10.99 -2.55
C ALA A 117 6.09 11.21 -3.64
N ILE A 118 7.28 10.61 -3.47
CA ILE A 118 8.33 10.61 -4.50
C ILE A 118 7.84 9.85 -5.75
N ALA A 119 7.22 8.69 -5.56
CA ALA A 119 6.60 7.91 -6.64
C ALA A 119 5.61 8.75 -7.45
N SER A 120 4.69 9.40 -6.74
CA SER A 120 3.63 10.25 -7.26
C SER A 120 4.15 11.45 -8.05
N THR A 121 5.25 12.06 -7.60
CA THR A 121 5.85 13.21 -8.31
C THR A 121 6.70 12.79 -9.51
N ALA A 122 7.36 11.63 -9.44
CA ALA A 122 8.22 11.11 -10.49
C ALA A 122 7.45 10.42 -11.63
N THR A 123 6.21 9.98 -11.38
CA THR A 123 5.47 9.10 -12.29
C THR A 123 4.09 9.67 -12.62
N PRO A 124 3.96 10.50 -13.68
CA PRO A 124 2.71 11.16 -14.04
C PRO A 124 1.55 10.22 -14.38
N SER A 125 1.84 8.96 -14.75
CA SER A 125 0.84 7.94 -15.09
C SER A 125 0.21 7.28 -13.86
N LEU A 126 0.75 7.48 -12.65
CA LEU A 126 0.17 6.90 -11.44
C LEU A 126 -1.23 7.45 -11.19
N LYS A 127 -2.18 6.53 -11.04
CA LYS A 127 -3.60 6.81 -10.74
C LYS A 127 -3.89 6.72 -9.25
N LEU A 128 -3.12 5.92 -8.51
CA LEU A 128 -3.30 5.70 -7.08
C LEU A 128 -1.98 5.32 -6.38
N CYS A 129 -1.73 5.93 -5.23
CA CYS A 129 -0.76 5.44 -4.24
C CYS A 129 -1.51 4.77 -3.10
N VAL A 130 -0.98 3.66 -2.58
CA VAL A 130 -1.64 2.88 -1.52
C VAL A 130 -0.65 2.63 -0.39
N LEU A 131 -0.94 3.18 0.79
CA LEU A 131 -0.29 2.78 2.02
C LEU A 131 -1.11 1.68 2.66
N ILE A 132 -0.48 0.53 2.89
CA ILE A 132 -1.05 -0.54 3.69
C ILE A 132 -0.17 -0.70 4.92
N TYR A 133 -0.79 -0.69 6.09
CA TYR A 133 -0.07 -1.04 7.30
C TYR A 133 -0.83 -2.12 8.04
N TRP A 134 -0.09 -3.04 8.65
CA TRP A 134 -0.69 -4.10 9.43
C TRP A 134 -0.35 -3.97 10.90
N VAL A 135 -1.28 -4.41 11.74
CA VAL A 135 -1.11 -4.44 13.19
C VAL A 135 -1.48 -5.81 13.73
N ARG A 136 -0.80 -6.23 14.80
CA ARG A 136 -1.43 -7.17 15.73
C ARG A 136 -2.52 -6.42 16.47
N SER A 137 -3.71 -7.03 16.59
CA SER A 137 -4.93 -6.51 17.23
C SER A 137 -4.75 -5.30 18.16
N GLY A 138 -5.55 -4.25 17.97
CA GLY A 138 -5.69 -3.14 18.94
C GLY A 138 -4.68 -2.00 18.82
N SER A 139 -3.63 -2.12 17.99
CA SER A 139 -2.73 -0.99 17.73
C SER A 139 -3.27 -0.07 16.63
N ALA A 140 -3.17 1.23 16.84
CA ALA A 140 -3.45 2.26 15.85
C ALA A 140 -2.47 3.42 16.06
N PRO A 141 -2.02 4.10 14.99
CA PRO A 141 -1.20 5.31 15.11
C PRO A 141 -1.90 6.36 15.97
N ARG A 142 -1.13 7.07 16.80
CA ARG A 142 -1.70 8.16 17.63
C ARG A 142 -2.25 9.29 16.78
N SER A 143 -1.60 9.56 15.65
CA SER A 143 -2.02 10.56 14.67
C SER A 143 -1.47 10.18 13.30
N MET A 144 -2.37 10.05 12.33
CA MET A 144 -2.02 9.95 10.92
C MET A 144 -1.83 11.34 10.30
N ASP A 145 -2.45 12.39 10.85
CA ASP A 145 -2.46 13.74 10.29
C ASP A 145 -1.03 14.26 9.99
N ALA A 146 -0.08 14.07 10.91
CA ALA A 146 1.32 14.49 10.72
C ALA A 146 2.11 13.61 9.72
N ILE A 147 1.66 12.38 9.49
CA ILE A 147 2.21 11.49 8.46
C ILE A 147 1.65 11.91 7.09
N ILE A 148 0.36 12.20 7.01
CA ILE A 148 -0.32 12.59 5.78
C ILE A 148 0.06 14.01 5.33
N ALA A 149 0.40 14.89 6.27
CA ALA A 149 0.91 16.23 5.96
C ALA A 149 2.12 16.18 5.02
N THR A 150 3.05 15.22 5.16
CA THR A 150 4.22 15.13 4.27
C THR A 150 3.84 14.79 2.83
N TYR A 151 2.77 14.01 2.64
CA TYR A 151 2.23 13.70 1.32
C TYR A 151 1.57 14.93 0.67
N ARG A 152 0.80 15.68 1.47
CA ARG A 152 0.03 16.85 1.03
C ARG A 152 0.89 18.08 0.79
N GLU A 153 1.85 18.34 1.65
CA GLU A 153 2.58 19.61 1.71
C GLU A 153 3.98 19.51 1.10
N GLY A 154 4.44 18.29 0.84
CA GLY A 154 5.84 18.03 0.51
C GLY A 154 6.71 17.98 1.76
N PHE A 155 8.00 17.72 1.56
CA PHE A 155 8.96 17.51 2.64
C PHE A 155 10.38 17.68 2.14
N ARG A 156 11.36 17.70 3.05
CA ARG A 156 12.78 17.75 2.72
C ARG A 156 13.43 16.41 3.01
N ARG A 157 14.15 15.84 2.03
CA ARG A 157 14.89 14.58 2.17
C ARG A 157 16.29 14.73 1.58
N ARG A 158 17.31 14.36 2.36
CA ARG A 158 18.73 14.44 1.96
C ARG A 158 19.13 15.81 1.38
N GLY A 159 18.63 16.89 1.98
CA GLY A 159 18.93 18.26 1.57
C GLY A 159 18.16 18.77 0.34
N SER A 160 17.34 17.93 -0.29
CA SER A 160 16.49 18.29 -1.43
C SER A 160 15.03 18.42 -1.00
N ASP A 161 14.33 19.38 -1.60
CA ASP A 161 12.90 19.58 -1.36
C ASP A 161 12.08 18.70 -2.33
N VAL A 162 11.14 17.93 -1.78
CA VAL A 162 10.20 17.08 -2.50
C VAL A 162 8.85 17.79 -2.53
N ALA A 163 8.33 18.00 -3.73
CA ALA A 163 7.04 18.66 -3.91
C ALA A 163 5.88 17.82 -3.36
N PRO A 164 4.73 18.44 -3.04
CA PRO A 164 3.47 17.74 -2.80
C PRO A 164 3.17 16.65 -3.82
N ALA A 165 2.63 15.54 -3.34
CA ALA A 165 2.15 14.48 -4.20
C ALA A 165 0.94 14.94 -5.05
N ARG A 166 0.82 14.40 -6.25
CA ARG A 166 -0.25 14.74 -7.22
C ARG A 166 -1.31 13.65 -7.35
N THR A 167 -0.92 12.42 -6.98
CA THR A 167 -1.73 11.21 -7.04
C THR A 167 -2.55 11.06 -5.76
N PRO A 168 -3.81 10.58 -5.82
CA PRO A 168 -4.56 10.18 -4.63
C PRO A 168 -3.84 9.14 -3.78
N LEU A 169 -4.02 9.23 -2.46
CA LEU A 169 -3.52 8.27 -1.49
C LEU A 169 -4.69 7.49 -0.89
N MET A 170 -4.65 6.16 -1.01
CA MET A 170 -5.49 5.22 -0.29
C MET A 170 -4.74 4.69 0.93
N ILE A 171 -5.42 4.50 2.05
CA ILE A 171 -4.80 4.02 3.29
C ILE A 171 -5.61 2.85 3.81
N ILE A 172 -4.95 1.70 3.94
CA ILE A 172 -5.58 0.46 4.40
C ILE A 172 -4.88 -0.01 5.68
N LYS A 173 -5.67 -0.16 6.74
CA LYS A 173 -5.26 -0.90 7.94
C LYS A 173 -5.62 -2.37 7.75
N CYS A 174 -4.63 -3.25 7.84
CA CYS A 174 -4.84 -4.68 7.96
C CYS A 174 -4.68 -5.12 9.43
N VAL A 175 -5.66 -5.80 9.99
CA VAL A 175 -5.54 -6.42 11.31
C VAL A 175 -5.18 -7.87 11.12
N MET A 176 -4.01 -8.27 11.60
CA MET A 176 -3.67 -9.67 11.73
C MET A 176 -4.03 -10.16 13.14
N ARG A 177 -4.58 -11.37 13.20
CA ARG A 177 -5.01 -12.01 14.45
C ARG A 177 -4.39 -13.39 14.60
N PRO A 178 -4.25 -13.91 15.82
CA PRO A 178 -3.86 -15.30 16.02
C PRO A 178 -4.83 -16.26 15.33
N ALA A 179 -4.30 -17.33 14.75
CA ALA A 179 -5.07 -18.51 14.39
C ALA A 179 -5.57 -19.21 15.67
N PRO A 180 -6.66 -19.99 15.60
CA PRO A 180 -7.13 -20.76 16.76
C PRO A 180 -5.99 -21.62 17.33
N ASP A 181 -5.80 -21.55 18.65
CA ASP A 181 -4.81 -22.33 19.40
C ASP A 181 -3.36 -22.21 18.89
N SER A 182 -2.99 -21.08 18.26
CA SER A 182 -1.65 -20.85 17.71
C SER A 182 -1.20 -19.40 17.81
N GLU A 183 0.11 -19.18 17.96
CA GLU A 183 0.71 -17.84 17.83
C GLU A 183 0.89 -17.39 16.37
N ARG A 184 0.57 -18.26 15.41
CA ARG A 184 0.58 -17.94 13.97
C ARG A 184 -0.52 -16.95 13.64
N LEU A 185 -0.25 -16.07 12.69
CA LEU A 185 -1.15 -15.00 12.29
C LEU A 185 -1.93 -15.37 11.04
N VAL A 186 -3.22 -15.04 11.06
CA VAL A 186 -4.12 -15.02 9.89
C VAL A 186 -4.61 -13.60 9.65
N PHE A 187 -5.13 -13.33 8.47
CA PHE A 187 -5.87 -12.11 8.19
C PHE A 187 -7.14 -12.04 9.03
N GLY A 188 -7.35 -10.86 9.61
CA GLY A 188 -8.57 -10.44 10.26
C GLY A 188 -9.31 -9.45 9.34
N GLU A 189 -9.26 -8.18 9.70
CA GLU A 189 -10.03 -7.12 9.03
C GLU A 189 -9.15 -6.25 8.15
N PHE A 190 -9.72 -5.75 7.06
CA PHE A 190 -9.16 -4.70 6.24
C PHE A 190 -10.06 -3.48 6.35
N LEU A 191 -9.49 -2.33 6.71
CA LEU A 191 -10.24 -1.10 6.97
C LEU A 191 -9.62 0.04 6.16
N ARG A 192 -10.46 0.78 5.42
CA ARG A 192 -10.03 2.01 4.74
C ARG A 192 -10.09 3.20 5.69
N ASP A 193 -9.06 4.02 5.66
CA ASP A 193 -9.01 5.28 6.42
C ASP A 193 -9.41 6.47 5.53
N GLU A 194 -10.67 6.47 5.08
CA GLU A 194 -11.17 7.47 4.13
C GLU A 194 -11.05 8.91 4.63
N ARG A 195 -11.03 9.13 5.96
CA ARG A 195 -10.80 10.45 6.55
C ARG A 195 -9.42 10.96 6.12
N ASN A 196 -8.38 10.16 6.33
CA ASN A 196 -7.02 10.54 6.01
C ASN A 196 -6.75 10.54 4.49
N GLU A 197 -7.44 9.69 3.73
CA GLU A 197 -7.41 9.73 2.26
C GLU A 197 -7.89 11.10 1.71
N ARG A 198 -8.99 11.65 2.24
CA ARG A 198 -9.48 12.99 1.87
C ARG A 198 -8.53 14.10 2.28
N LEU A 199 -7.96 13.99 3.48
CA LEU A 199 -6.98 14.97 3.99
C LEU A 199 -5.72 15.02 3.14
N ALA A 200 -5.25 13.89 2.59
CA ALA A 200 -4.02 13.78 1.80
C ALA A 200 -4.01 14.67 0.54
N LEU A 201 -5.18 14.90 -0.06
CA LEU A 201 -5.31 15.73 -1.27
C LEU A 201 -5.80 17.15 -1.00
N GLY A 202 -5.95 17.56 0.27
CA GLY A 202 -6.46 18.88 0.62
C GLY A 202 -7.92 19.13 0.21
N ARG A 203 -8.69 18.06 -0.04
CA ARG A 203 -10.14 18.14 -0.30
C ARG A 203 -10.91 17.96 1.01
N ALA A 204 -10.76 18.93 1.91
CA ALA A 204 -11.58 19.09 3.11
C ALA A 204 -12.59 20.22 2.90
#